data_AF-A0A2G4IJ16-F1
#
_entry.id   AF-A0A2G4IJ16-F1
#
_cell.length_a   1.000
_cell.length_b   1.000
_cell.length_c   1.000
_cell.angle_alpha   90.00
_cell.angle_beta   90.00
_cell.angle_gamma   90.00
#
_symmetry.space_group_name_H-M   'P 1'
#
loop_
_entity.id
_entity.type
_entity.pdbx_description
1 polymer ?
#
loop_
_entity_poly.entity_id
_entity_poly.type
_entity_poly.pdbx_seq_one_letter_code
_entity_poly.pdbx_strand_id
1 'polypeptide(L)'
;MTSSTFTRRNVIATAAMTAAAATTAPRTASAQMIGTLDLADPKTRAMVRAKVGGSIAEETVYTFYRLHLYGYANEGNLIPFVTMNNLNITKWKPLPNGNYAGTVFESGAYCKFDTDESIDVWENPITGEKRDVWPFIGGPLKAEVGPDGAVTDETATVKPKAQRIDIIGDTIFVPSQSAFSFPNPMKPEQYPKESAGPIYYWDSHFVHAAKVADVLNPKLTRAGAFSQFQNLVSWHPWFGLGGKPGRTYGKAYGTKLKNLDELPKGARLTLEKQTPEIFNVDNWTKPRLDFPEYMAWRKAKQG
;
A
#
# COMPACT_ATOMS: atom_id res chain seq x y z
N MET A 1 1.50 66.63 2.11
CA MET A 1 0.24 66.96 2.82
C MET A 1 -0.76 65.88 2.41
N THR A 2 -1.13 64.87 3.22
CA THR A 2 -1.95 64.89 4.47
C THR A 2 -3.27 65.65 4.25
N SER A 3 -4.50 65.17 4.53
CA SER A 3 -5.02 64.14 5.48
C SER A 3 -6.42 63.64 5.03
N SER A 4 -7.12 62.65 5.61
CA SER A 4 -6.81 61.68 6.69
C SER A 4 -7.67 60.39 6.56
N THR A 5 -7.03 59.24 6.79
CA THR A 5 -7.47 58.09 7.60
C THR A 5 -8.72 58.20 8.50
N PHE A 6 -9.40 57.06 8.70
CA PHE A 6 -10.21 56.75 9.89
C PHE A 6 -9.84 55.40 10.49
N THR A 7 -9.57 55.37 11.80
CA THR A 7 -9.35 54.15 12.59
C THR A 7 -9.76 54.33 14.06
N ARG A 8 -10.45 53.30 14.59
CA ARG A 8 -10.61 52.91 16.02
C ARG A 8 -11.37 53.83 17.00
N ARG A 9 -12.34 53.21 17.70
CA ARG A 9 -12.57 53.22 19.18
C ARG A 9 -13.53 52.05 19.48
N ASN A 10 -13.12 51.01 20.21
CA ASN A 10 -12.98 50.89 21.68
C ASN A 10 -14.29 51.08 22.47
N VAL A 11 -14.80 49.98 23.04
CA VAL A 11 -15.29 49.92 24.43
C VAL A 11 -14.89 48.58 25.03
N ILE A 12 -14.13 48.61 26.14
CA ILE A 12 -14.04 47.51 27.11
C ILE A 12 -14.93 47.94 28.28
N ALA A 13 -15.78 47.04 28.77
CA ALA A 13 -16.51 47.21 30.01
C ALA A 13 -16.48 45.91 30.82
N THR A 14 -15.70 45.90 31.90
CA THR A 14 -15.68 44.85 32.93
C THR A 14 -16.30 45.39 34.20
N ALA A 15 -17.36 44.74 34.71
CA ALA A 15 -17.59 44.56 36.15
C ALA A 15 -18.79 43.64 36.45
N ALA A 16 -18.70 43.00 37.62
CA ALA A 16 -19.74 42.35 38.42
C ALA A 16 -20.00 40.85 38.20
N MET A 17 -19.47 40.05 39.13
CA MET A 17 -19.94 38.68 39.38
C MET A 17 -21.31 38.72 40.08
N THR A 18 -22.26 37.93 39.60
CA THR A 18 -23.31 37.33 40.44
C THR A 18 -23.37 35.85 40.12
N ALA A 19 -23.22 35.02 41.16
CA ALA A 19 -23.24 33.57 41.01
C ALA A 19 -24.69 33.09 40.82
N ALA A 20 -25.01 32.63 39.62
CA ALA A 20 -26.16 31.78 39.37
C ALA A 20 -25.65 30.37 39.08
N ALA A 21 -26.08 29.39 39.88
CA ALA A 21 -25.69 27.99 39.72
C ALA A 21 -26.31 27.40 38.44
N ALA A 22 -25.62 27.57 37.31
CA ALA A 22 -25.93 26.85 36.08
C ALA A 22 -25.59 25.37 36.32
N THR A 23 -26.62 24.56 36.53
CA THR A 23 -26.50 23.10 36.62
C THR A 23 -25.77 22.59 35.38
N THR A 24 -24.57 22.03 35.59
CA THR A 24 -23.80 21.36 34.56
C THR A 24 -24.55 20.10 34.12
N ALA A 25 -25.43 20.25 33.13
CA ALA A 25 -25.94 19.12 32.37
C ALA A 25 -24.72 18.31 31.90
N PRO A 26 -24.57 17.04 32.30
CA PRO A 26 -23.41 16.26 31.90
C PRO A 26 -23.44 16.17 30.38
N ARG A 27 -22.42 16.73 29.74
CA ARG A 27 -22.18 16.53 28.31
C ARG A 27 -21.84 15.07 28.12
N THR A 28 -22.86 14.25 27.92
CA THR A 28 -22.73 12.87 27.44
C THR A 28 -22.10 12.94 26.06
N ALA A 29 -20.77 12.96 26.05
CA ALA A 29 -20.03 12.53 24.88
C ALA A 29 -20.61 11.17 24.49
N SER A 30 -21.05 11.03 23.26
CA SER A 30 -21.45 9.75 22.69
C SER A 30 -20.18 8.91 22.46
N ALA A 31 -19.55 8.50 23.55
CA ALA A 31 -18.58 7.42 23.58
C ALA A 31 -19.36 6.15 23.22
N GLN A 32 -19.44 5.87 21.93
CA GLN A 32 -20.15 4.72 21.39
C GLN A 32 -19.32 3.47 21.67
N MET A 33 -19.39 3.01 22.92
CA MET A 33 -18.69 1.86 23.46
C MET A 33 -19.14 0.57 22.76
N ILE A 34 -18.45 0.23 21.68
CA ILE A 34 -18.44 -1.11 21.09
C ILE A 34 -17.05 -1.72 21.40
N GLY A 35 -16.90 -2.27 22.62
CA GLY A 35 -15.83 -3.19 23.00
C GLY A 35 -14.37 -2.68 22.97
N THR A 36 -13.85 -2.30 24.15
CA THR A 36 -12.50 -2.64 24.67
C THR A 36 -11.21 -2.37 23.86
N LEU A 37 -11.24 -1.68 22.71
CA LEU A 37 -10.02 -1.29 21.98
C LEU A 37 -9.51 0.10 22.42
N ASP A 38 -8.60 0.11 23.40
CA ASP A 38 -7.86 1.34 23.76
C ASP A 38 -6.76 1.65 22.75
N LEU A 39 -7.05 2.49 21.77
CA LEU A 39 -6.08 2.93 20.76
C LEU A 39 -5.05 3.95 21.28
N ALA A 40 -5.18 4.45 22.53
CA ALA A 40 -4.15 5.25 23.16
C ALA A 40 -2.94 4.38 23.59
N ASP A 41 -3.18 3.13 24.01
CA ASP A 41 -2.12 2.16 24.30
C ASP A 41 -1.33 1.80 23.01
N PRO A 42 0.00 2.01 22.98
CA PRO A 42 0.82 1.57 21.86
C PRO A 42 0.78 0.06 21.64
N LYS A 43 0.67 -0.78 22.67
CA LYS A 43 0.62 -2.25 22.48
C LYS A 43 -0.65 -2.66 21.75
N THR A 44 -1.80 -2.11 22.13
CA THR A 44 -3.06 -2.28 21.38
C THR A 44 -2.94 -1.79 19.95
N ARG A 45 -2.31 -0.64 19.66
CA ARG A 45 -2.10 -0.20 18.26
C ARG A 45 -1.23 -1.16 17.47
N ALA A 46 -0.11 -1.64 18.03
CA ALA A 46 0.78 -2.61 17.38
C ALA A 46 0.03 -3.92 17.06
N MET A 47 -0.70 -4.45 18.05
CA MET A 47 -1.55 -5.63 17.94
C MET A 47 -2.60 -5.45 16.83
N VAL A 48 -3.33 -4.33 16.80
CA VAL A 48 -4.33 -4.05 15.75
C VAL A 48 -3.69 -4.02 14.37
N ARG A 49 -2.56 -3.31 14.19
CA ARG A 49 -1.89 -3.20 12.89
C ARG A 49 -1.43 -4.57 12.38
N ALA A 50 -0.83 -5.38 13.24
CA ALA A 50 -0.41 -6.74 12.89
C ALA A 50 -1.59 -7.69 12.67
N LYS A 51 -2.61 -7.73 13.56
CA LYS A 51 -3.76 -8.63 13.45
C LYS A 51 -4.64 -8.34 12.24
N VAL A 52 -4.76 -7.07 11.85
CA VAL A 52 -5.51 -6.64 10.66
C VAL A 52 -4.68 -6.82 9.38
N GLY A 53 -3.45 -6.30 9.31
CA GLY A 53 -2.61 -6.42 8.10
C GLY A 53 -1.99 -7.81 7.87
N GLY A 54 -1.90 -8.64 8.91
CA GLY A 54 -1.12 -9.88 8.93
C GLY A 54 -1.61 -10.84 10.02
N SER A 55 -0.71 -11.20 10.94
CA SER A 55 -0.99 -11.98 12.15
C SER A 55 -0.20 -11.47 13.37
N ILE A 56 -0.71 -11.75 14.57
CA ILE A 56 -0.01 -11.57 15.87
C ILE A 56 0.69 -12.84 16.38
N ALA A 57 0.69 -13.93 15.60
CA ALA A 57 1.35 -15.21 15.94
C ALA A 57 2.45 -15.58 14.95
N GLU A 58 3.17 -16.67 15.22
CA GLU A 58 4.10 -17.28 14.26
C GLU A 58 3.32 -18.13 13.25
N GLU A 59 3.07 -17.59 12.06
CA GLU A 59 2.30 -18.25 10.99
C GLU A 59 2.53 -17.60 9.61
N THR A 60 2.10 -18.30 8.56
CA THR A 60 2.07 -17.75 7.18
C THR A 60 0.69 -17.19 6.85
N VAL A 61 0.67 -15.95 6.36
CA VAL A 61 -0.53 -15.24 5.90
C VAL A 61 -0.47 -15.01 4.40
N TYR A 62 -1.55 -15.35 3.71
CA TYR A 62 -1.72 -15.14 2.27
C TYR A 62 -2.68 -13.96 2.05
N THR A 63 -2.34 -13.03 1.16
CA THR A 63 -3.22 -11.92 0.76
C THR A 63 -3.25 -11.84 -0.76
N PHE A 64 -4.44 -11.92 -1.35
CA PHE A 64 -4.62 -11.75 -2.79
C PHE A 64 -5.14 -10.35 -3.09
N TYR A 65 -4.61 -9.75 -4.15
CA TYR A 65 -5.09 -8.49 -4.73
C TYR A 65 -5.34 -8.65 -6.23
N ARG A 66 -6.47 -8.12 -6.70
CA ARG A 66 -6.63 -7.79 -8.11
C ARG A 66 -6.34 -6.32 -8.29
N LEU A 67 -5.26 -6.01 -9.01
CA LEU A 67 -4.78 -4.66 -9.29
C LEU A 67 -5.07 -4.30 -10.74
N HIS A 68 -5.77 -3.19 -10.97
CA HIS A 68 -5.93 -2.59 -12.29
C HIS A 68 -4.89 -1.47 -12.43
N LEU A 69 -4.04 -1.57 -13.46
CA LEU A 69 -3.08 -0.53 -13.82
C LEU A 69 -3.62 0.31 -14.98
N TYR A 70 -3.42 1.61 -14.86
CA TYR A 70 -3.81 2.62 -15.84
C TYR A 70 -2.63 3.55 -16.14
N GLY A 71 -2.55 4.04 -17.37
CA GLY A 71 -1.74 5.19 -17.71
C GLY A 71 -2.44 6.49 -17.33
N TYR A 72 -1.80 7.32 -16.50
CA TYR A 72 -2.14 8.73 -16.35
C TYR A 72 -1.10 9.55 -17.11
N ALA A 73 -1.46 10.05 -18.31
CA ALA A 73 -0.54 10.74 -19.22
C ALA A 73 -0.22 12.21 -18.84
N ASN A 74 -0.50 12.60 -17.58
CA ASN A 74 -0.50 13.98 -17.10
C ASN A 74 -1.59 14.90 -17.72
N GLU A 75 -2.46 14.35 -18.55
CA GLU A 75 -3.65 15.00 -19.11
C GLU A 75 -4.73 13.94 -19.40
N GLY A 76 -5.97 14.39 -19.59
CA GLY A 76 -7.10 13.53 -19.94
C GLY A 76 -7.52 12.54 -18.83
N ASN A 77 -8.18 11.46 -19.26
CA ASN A 77 -8.67 10.39 -18.39
C ASN A 77 -7.63 9.25 -18.25
N LEU A 78 -7.80 8.41 -17.23
CA LEU A 78 -7.01 7.19 -17.04
C LEU A 78 -7.19 6.21 -18.21
N ILE A 79 -6.08 5.76 -18.80
CA ILE A 79 -6.03 4.83 -19.92
C ILE A 79 -5.83 3.40 -19.39
N PRO A 80 -6.77 2.44 -19.58
CA PRO A 80 -6.59 1.05 -19.15
C PRO A 80 -5.34 0.41 -19.76
N PHE A 81 -4.44 -0.13 -18.94
CA PHE A 81 -3.22 -0.82 -19.42
C PHE A 81 -3.35 -2.34 -19.28
N VAL A 82 -3.37 -2.84 -18.04
CA VAL A 82 -3.32 -4.26 -17.70
C VAL A 82 -4.02 -4.51 -16.37
N THR A 83 -4.45 -5.74 -16.14
CA THR A 83 -4.76 -6.24 -14.80
C THR A 83 -3.57 -7.05 -14.29
N MET A 84 -3.26 -6.95 -13.01
CA MET A 84 -2.27 -7.78 -12.33
C MET A 84 -2.96 -8.57 -11.22
N ASN A 85 -2.93 -9.88 -11.33
CA ASN A 85 -3.29 -10.78 -10.25
C ASN A 85 -2.06 -10.90 -9.35
N ASN A 86 -2.15 -10.35 -8.13
CA ASN A 86 -1.04 -10.24 -7.20
C ASN A 86 -1.29 -11.11 -5.96
N LEU A 87 -0.27 -11.84 -5.55
CA LEU A 87 -0.26 -12.66 -4.35
C LEU A 87 0.91 -12.23 -3.46
N ASN A 88 0.55 -11.80 -2.25
CA ASN A 88 1.48 -11.56 -1.16
C ASN A 88 1.43 -12.74 -0.19
N ILE A 89 2.59 -13.28 0.16
CA ILE A 89 2.76 -14.31 1.19
C ILE A 89 3.71 -13.75 2.23
N THR A 90 3.27 -13.62 3.47
CA THR A 90 4.10 -13.10 4.56
C THR A 90 4.20 -14.10 5.71
N LYS A 91 5.42 -14.43 6.10
CA LYS A 91 5.74 -15.20 7.32
C LYS A 91 5.83 -14.24 8.50
N TRP A 92 4.89 -14.34 9.43
CA TRP A 92 4.78 -13.47 10.61
C TRP A 92 5.40 -14.12 11.84
N LYS A 93 5.83 -13.30 12.81
CA LYS A 93 6.06 -13.69 14.20
C LYS A 93 6.00 -12.49 15.16
N PRO A 94 5.58 -12.68 16.43
CA PRO A 94 5.71 -11.67 17.47
C PRO A 94 7.18 -11.46 17.86
N LEU A 95 7.50 -10.28 18.40
CA LEU A 95 8.84 -9.92 18.90
C LEU A 95 8.79 -9.58 20.40
N PRO A 96 9.90 -9.76 21.15
CA PRO A 96 9.95 -9.47 22.59
C PRO A 96 9.67 -8.00 22.98
N ASN A 97 9.84 -7.07 22.05
CA ASN A 97 9.54 -5.64 22.24
C ASN A 97 8.04 -5.30 22.11
N GLY A 98 7.18 -6.27 21.74
CA GLY A 98 5.75 -6.07 21.50
C GLY A 98 5.38 -5.69 20.06
N ASN A 99 6.36 -5.61 19.16
CA ASN A 99 6.15 -5.46 17.72
C ASN A 99 6.03 -6.84 17.04
N TYR A 100 5.83 -6.83 15.72
CA TYR A 100 5.64 -8.03 14.91
C TYR A 100 6.52 -7.98 13.66
N ALA A 101 7.30 -9.03 13.40
CA ALA A 101 8.12 -9.14 12.20
C ALA A 101 7.37 -9.88 11.10
N GLY A 102 7.45 -9.37 9.87
CA GLY A 102 7.03 -10.03 8.64
C GLY A 102 8.20 -10.26 7.70
N THR A 103 8.30 -11.46 7.13
CA THR A 103 9.12 -11.72 5.92
C THR A 103 8.17 -11.88 4.73
N VAL A 104 8.18 -10.88 3.86
CA VAL A 104 7.24 -10.68 2.76
C VAL A 104 7.80 -11.22 1.45
N PHE A 105 6.98 -12.00 0.75
CA PHE A 105 7.18 -12.46 -0.61
C PHE A 105 5.99 -11.98 -1.44
N GLU A 106 6.25 -11.47 -2.64
CA GLU A 106 5.20 -10.88 -3.47
C GLU A 106 5.46 -11.16 -4.95
N SER A 107 4.42 -11.59 -5.65
CA SER A 107 4.46 -11.79 -7.10
C SER A 107 3.16 -11.34 -7.77
N GLY A 108 3.27 -10.87 -9.00
CA GLY A 108 2.16 -10.43 -9.83
C GLY A 108 2.24 -10.99 -11.24
N ALA A 109 1.14 -11.60 -11.71
CA ALA A 109 0.96 -12.05 -13.08
C ALA A 109 0.10 -11.03 -13.85
N TYR A 110 0.56 -10.61 -15.03
CA TYR A 110 -0.10 -9.60 -15.85
C TYR A 110 -1.06 -10.25 -16.86
N CYS A 111 -2.25 -9.68 -16.96
CA CYS A 111 -3.37 -10.14 -17.76
C CYS A 111 -3.91 -9.01 -18.64
N LYS A 112 -4.68 -9.36 -19.69
CA LYS A 112 -5.52 -8.38 -20.38
C LYS A 112 -6.41 -7.66 -19.36
N PHE A 113 -6.61 -6.37 -19.56
CA PHE A 113 -7.34 -5.52 -18.62
C PHE A 113 -8.74 -6.09 -18.29
N ASP A 114 -9.03 -6.16 -16.99
CA ASP A 114 -10.23 -6.71 -16.38
C ASP A 114 -10.52 -8.20 -16.67
N THR A 115 -9.47 -8.99 -16.90
CA THR A 115 -9.56 -10.44 -17.09
C THR A 115 -8.48 -11.20 -16.30
N ASP A 116 -8.62 -12.53 -16.25
CA ASP A 116 -7.55 -13.45 -15.86
C ASP A 116 -6.83 -14.07 -17.10
N GLU A 117 -6.89 -13.43 -18.28
CA GLU A 117 -6.17 -13.91 -19.47
C GLU A 117 -4.72 -13.41 -19.46
N SER A 118 -3.76 -14.27 -19.10
CA SER A 118 -2.33 -13.94 -19.06
C SER A 118 -1.82 -13.38 -20.39
N ILE A 119 -1.02 -12.31 -20.32
CA ILE A 119 -0.36 -11.73 -21.50
C ILE A 119 1.16 -11.90 -21.41
N ASP A 120 1.76 -12.38 -22.49
CA ASP A 120 3.22 -12.52 -22.61
C ASP A 120 3.82 -11.38 -23.46
N VAL A 121 3.01 -10.81 -24.37
CA VAL A 121 3.30 -9.56 -25.11
C VAL A 121 2.12 -8.60 -24.92
N TRP A 122 2.43 -7.36 -24.61
CA TRP A 122 1.48 -6.26 -24.42
C TRP A 122 1.62 -5.23 -25.55
N GLU A 123 0.51 -4.75 -26.10
CA GLU A 123 0.51 -3.62 -27.02
C GLU A 123 0.20 -2.34 -26.24
N ASN A 124 1.14 -1.39 -26.23
CA ASN A 124 1.03 -0.17 -25.43
C ASN A 124 -0.06 0.76 -26.00
N PRO A 125 -1.16 1.06 -25.27
CA PRO A 125 -2.27 1.87 -25.79
C PRO A 125 -1.92 3.32 -26.14
N ILE A 126 -0.76 3.83 -25.69
CA ILE A 126 -0.28 5.20 -25.97
C ILE A 126 0.63 5.25 -27.21
N THR A 127 1.27 4.14 -27.59
CA THR A 127 2.30 4.13 -28.66
C THR A 127 2.08 3.10 -29.77
N GLY A 128 1.20 2.11 -29.57
CA GLY A 128 1.08 0.94 -30.43
C GLY A 128 2.29 0.00 -30.41
N GLU A 129 3.31 0.26 -29.58
CA GLU A 129 4.49 -0.59 -29.49
C GLU A 129 4.15 -1.90 -28.77
N LYS A 130 4.44 -3.03 -29.43
CA LYS A 130 4.37 -4.36 -28.82
C LYS A 130 5.62 -4.61 -28.00
N ARG A 131 5.45 -4.96 -26.73
CA ARG A 131 6.54 -5.15 -25.75
C ARG A 131 6.33 -6.44 -24.99
N ASP A 132 7.40 -7.20 -24.76
CA ASP A 132 7.35 -8.35 -23.86
C ASP A 132 6.99 -7.89 -22.45
N VAL A 133 6.16 -8.68 -21.78
CA VAL A 133 5.79 -8.44 -20.39
C VAL A 133 6.94 -8.83 -19.47
N TRP A 134 7.29 -7.93 -18.55
CA TRP A 134 8.21 -8.21 -17.44
C TRP A 134 7.38 -8.59 -16.20
N PRO A 135 7.65 -9.71 -15.51
CA PRO A 135 6.88 -10.13 -14.35
C PRO A 135 7.16 -9.23 -13.13
N PHE A 136 6.14 -8.99 -12.31
CA PHE A 136 6.32 -8.31 -11.03
C PHE A 136 6.69 -9.34 -9.96
N ILE A 137 7.90 -9.25 -9.39
CA ILE A 137 8.41 -10.18 -8.37
C ILE A 137 9.25 -9.41 -7.35
N GLY A 138 8.98 -9.60 -6.06
CA GLY A 138 9.72 -8.96 -4.97
C GLY A 138 9.77 -9.82 -3.71
N GLY A 139 10.90 -9.76 -3.00
CA GLY A 139 11.11 -10.50 -1.75
C GLY A 139 12.28 -11.49 -1.81
N PRO A 140 12.62 -12.15 -0.68
CA PRO A 140 12.12 -11.87 0.67
C PRO A 140 12.49 -10.46 1.15
N LEU A 141 11.50 -9.68 1.58
CA LEU A 141 11.68 -8.38 2.24
C LEU A 141 11.32 -8.53 3.72
N LYS A 142 12.17 -8.00 4.61
CA LYS A 142 11.91 -8.02 6.06
C LYS A 142 11.34 -6.67 6.49
N ALA A 143 10.26 -6.69 7.25
CA ALA A 143 9.66 -5.53 7.86
C ALA A 143 9.28 -5.84 9.32
N GLU A 144 9.29 -4.82 10.17
CA GLU A 144 8.75 -4.88 11.53
C GLU A 144 7.60 -3.89 11.64
N VAL A 145 6.53 -4.27 12.34
CA VAL A 145 5.30 -3.48 12.52
C VAL A 145 5.11 -3.23 14.02
N GLY A 146 5.07 -1.95 14.40
CA GLY A 146 4.86 -1.48 15.75
C GLY A 146 3.66 -0.53 15.89
N PRO A 147 3.54 0.21 17.02
CA PRO A 147 2.38 1.05 17.32
C PRO A 147 2.07 2.10 16.24
N ASP A 148 3.13 2.64 15.62
CA ASP A 148 3.06 3.80 14.75
C ASP A 148 3.42 3.44 13.29
N GLY A 149 3.29 2.15 12.93
CA GLY A 149 3.44 1.65 11.56
C GLY A 149 4.66 0.75 11.37
N ALA A 150 5.24 0.81 10.18
CA ALA A 150 6.46 0.08 9.86
C ALA A 150 7.66 0.70 10.60
N VAL A 151 8.48 -0.14 11.23
CA VAL A 151 9.77 0.26 11.80
C VAL A 151 10.81 0.18 10.68
N THR A 152 11.38 1.33 10.34
CA THR A 152 12.37 1.48 9.25
C THR A 152 13.54 2.31 9.73
N ASP A 153 14.76 1.89 9.41
CA ASP A 153 15.97 2.66 9.69
C ASP A 153 16.18 3.85 8.72
N GLU A 154 17.30 4.56 8.87
CA GLU A 154 17.64 5.70 8.03
C GLU A 154 17.94 5.32 6.57
N THR A 155 18.46 4.12 6.32
CA THR A 155 18.88 3.61 5.00
C THR A 155 17.73 3.06 4.15
N ALA A 156 16.60 2.72 4.77
CA ALA A 156 15.43 2.19 4.07
C ALA A 156 14.87 3.17 3.01
N THR A 157 14.85 2.77 1.73
CA THR A 157 14.29 3.58 0.65
C THR A 157 12.78 3.80 0.79
N VAL A 158 12.07 2.77 1.29
CA VAL A 158 10.61 2.82 1.52
C VAL A 158 10.37 3.00 3.01
N LYS A 159 9.65 4.05 3.38
CA LYS A 159 9.29 4.35 4.78
C LYS A 159 7.77 4.53 4.92
N PRO A 160 6.99 3.43 5.05
CA PRO A 160 5.54 3.48 5.20
C PRO A 160 5.16 4.18 6.50
N LYS A 161 4.42 5.28 6.38
CA LYS A 161 3.87 6.04 7.50
C LYS A 161 2.49 5.50 7.82
N ALA A 162 2.27 5.10 9.07
CA ALA A 162 0.93 4.84 9.54
C ALA A 162 0.05 6.09 9.47
N GLN A 163 -1.24 5.89 9.24
CA GLN A 163 -2.26 6.89 9.49
C GLN A 163 -3.11 6.49 10.71
N ARG A 164 -4.04 7.36 11.10
CA ARG A 164 -4.94 7.15 12.25
C ARG A 164 -5.77 5.89 12.02
N ILE A 165 -5.87 5.04 13.04
CA ILE A 165 -6.80 3.92 13.04
C ILE A 165 -8.18 4.48 13.39
N ASP A 166 -9.17 4.22 12.56
CA ASP A 166 -10.56 4.68 12.76
C ASP A 166 -11.48 3.46 12.94
N ILE A 167 -12.45 3.57 13.85
CA ILE A 167 -13.53 2.59 14.03
C ILE A 167 -14.82 3.27 13.57
N ILE A 168 -15.49 2.68 12.58
CA ILE A 168 -16.74 3.21 12.01
C ILE A 168 -17.76 2.07 12.00
N GLY A 169 -18.79 2.20 12.85
CA GLY A 169 -19.75 1.12 13.09
C GLY A 169 -19.06 -0.10 13.71
N ASP A 170 -19.20 -1.26 13.07
CA ASP A 170 -18.61 -2.53 13.49
C ASP A 170 -17.25 -2.84 12.85
N THR A 171 -16.68 -1.88 12.11
CA THR A 171 -15.52 -2.08 11.24
C THR A 171 -14.37 -1.16 11.66
N ILE A 172 -13.16 -1.73 11.76
CA ILE A 172 -11.92 -1.01 12.06
C ILE A 172 -11.08 -0.87 10.80
N PHE A 173 -10.60 0.35 10.55
CA PHE A 173 -9.79 0.73 9.40
C PHE A 173 -8.36 1.01 9.84
N VAL A 174 -7.40 0.40 9.16
CA VAL A 174 -5.96 0.54 9.41
C VAL A 174 -5.29 1.08 8.12
N PRO A 175 -5.27 2.40 7.93
CA PRO A 175 -4.64 3.04 6.80
C PRO A 175 -3.12 3.26 6.99
N SER A 176 -2.38 3.25 5.88
CA SER A 176 -0.98 3.65 5.79
C SER A 176 -0.64 4.20 4.39
N GLN A 177 0.45 4.97 4.31
CA GLN A 177 0.91 5.57 3.05
C GLN A 177 2.43 5.66 2.99
N SER A 178 3.01 5.59 1.79
CA SER A 178 4.41 5.92 1.53
C SER A 178 4.53 6.84 0.34
N ALA A 179 5.43 7.81 0.43
CA ALA A 179 5.80 8.71 -0.65
C ALA A 179 7.32 8.83 -0.62
N PHE A 180 7.99 8.39 -1.69
CA PHE A 180 9.43 8.41 -1.78
C PHE A 180 9.89 8.57 -3.23
N SER A 181 11.16 8.96 -3.39
CA SER A 181 11.80 9.07 -4.70
C SER A 181 13.28 8.70 -4.59
N PHE A 182 13.84 8.22 -5.68
CA PHE A 182 15.25 7.81 -5.75
C PHE A 182 15.83 8.14 -7.13
N PRO A 183 17.17 8.32 -7.25
CA PRO A 183 17.81 8.47 -8.55
C PRO A 183 17.52 7.25 -9.41
N ASN A 184 16.89 7.45 -10.57
CA ASN A 184 16.49 6.34 -11.45
C ASN A 184 17.76 5.56 -11.89
N PRO A 185 17.82 4.22 -11.69
CA PRO A 185 18.94 3.41 -12.18
C PRO A 185 19.12 3.48 -13.69
N MET A 186 18.00 3.59 -14.43
CA MET A 186 17.99 3.69 -15.89
C MET A 186 18.04 5.16 -16.31
N LYS A 187 19.25 5.67 -16.60
CA LYS A 187 19.48 7.07 -16.99
C LYS A 187 18.87 7.40 -18.36
N PRO A 188 18.20 8.56 -18.55
CA PRO A 188 17.53 8.91 -19.81
C PRO A 188 18.44 8.83 -21.04
N GLU A 189 19.71 9.20 -20.91
CA GLU A 189 20.70 9.26 -21.98
C GLU A 189 21.11 7.85 -22.47
N GLN A 190 21.02 6.85 -21.59
CA GLN A 190 21.35 5.45 -21.87
C GLN A 190 20.09 4.61 -22.19
N TYR A 191 18.93 5.02 -21.70
CA TYR A 191 17.67 4.28 -21.74
C TYR A 191 16.49 5.18 -22.15
N PRO A 192 16.52 5.82 -23.33
CA PRO A 192 15.52 6.83 -23.71
C PRO A 192 14.09 6.29 -23.85
N LYS A 193 13.91 5.00 -24.16
CA LYS A 193 12.59 4.35 -24.24
C LYS A 193 12.06 3.88 -22.88
N GLU A 194 12.92 3.62 -21.92
CA GLU A 194 12.56 2.98 -20.65
C GLU A 194 12.63 3.94 -19.45
N SER A 195 13.42 5.01 -19.53
CA SER A 195 13.61 5.92 -18.41
C SER A 195 12.44 6.88 -18.23
N ALA A 196 11.72 6.75 -17.11
CA ALA A 196 10.73 7.73 -16.65
C ALA A 196 11.32 9.09 -16.22
N GLY A 197 12.61 9.35 -16.48
CA GLY A 197 13.33 10.55 -16.07
C GLY A 197 14.47 10.26 -15.08
N PRO A 198 15.24 11.29 -14.69
CA PRO A 198 16.42 11.13 -13.83
C PRO A 198 16.10 10.71 -12.38
N ILE A 199 14.88 11.01 -11.91
CA ILE A 199 14.34 10.63 -10.60
C ILE A 199 13.13 9.73 -10.83
N TYR A 200 13.07 8.62 -10.12
CA TYR A 200 11.89 7.74 -10.07
C TYR A 200 11.06 8.10 -8.83
N TYR A 201 9.74 8.22 -9.00
CA TYR A 201 8.81 8.59 -7.94
C TYR A 201 7.84 7.46 -7.65
N TRP A 202 7.52 7.27 -6.37
CA TRP A 202 6.63 6.22 -5.92
C TRP A 202 5.75 6.70 -4.76
N ASP A 203 4.45 6.74 -5.01
CA ASP A 203 3.42 7.06 -4.02
C ASP A 203 2.48 5.85 -3.87
N SER A 204 2.32 5.33 -2.65
CA SER A 204 1.44 4.20 -2.30
C SER A 204 0.53 4.54 -1.13
N HIS A 205 -0.72 4.08 -1.20
CA HIS A 205 -1.73 4.25 -0.17
C HIS A 205 -2.44 2.91 0.04
N PHE A 206 -2.55 2.47 1.30
CA PHE A 206 -3.17 1.22 1.69
C PHE A 206 -4.25 1.46 2.74
N VAL A 207 -5.35 0.73 2.66
CA VAL A 207 -6.36 0.64 3.71
C VAL A 207 -6.72 -0.82 3.92
N HIS A 208 -6.45 -1.35 5.11
CA HIS A 208 -7.03 -2.62 5.55
C HIS A 208 -8.27 -2.37 6.40
N ALA A 209 -9.29 -3.20 6.24
CA ALA A 209 -10.53 -3.11 7.02
C ALA A 209 -10.94 -4.49 7.55
N ALA A 210 -11.27 -4.58 8.83
CA ALA A 210 -11.67 -5.81 9.51
C ALA A 210 -12.87 -5.58 10.44
N LYS A 211 -13.56 -6.64 10.84
CA LYS A 211 -14.61 -6.54 11.87
C LYS A 211 -13.98 -6.36 13.26
N VAL A 212 -14.54 -5.44 14.05
CA VAL A 212 -14.12 -5.17 15.44
C VAL A 212 -14.19 -6.45 16.28
N ALA A 213 -15.24 -7.26 16.08
CA ALA A 213 -15.39 -8.55 16.75
C ALA A 213 -14.21 -9.52 16.50
N ASP A 214 -13.70 -9.61 15.27
CA ASP A 214 -12.58 -10.50 14.93
C ASP A 214 -11.26 -10.02 15.53
N VAL A 215 -11.04 -8.70 15.55
CA VAL A 215 -9.86 -8.08 16.17
C VAL A 215 -9.88 -8.29 17.69
N LEU A 216 -11.05 -8.16 18.33
CA LEU A 216 -11.23 -8.41 19.76
C LEU A 216 -11.19 -9.89 20.14
N ASN A 217 -11.53 -10.81 19.23
CA ASN A 217 -11.62 -12.24 19.55
C ASN A 217 -10.24 -12.83 19.90
N PRO A 218 -10.00 -13.28 21.16
CA PRO A 218 -8.70 -13.80 21.58
C PRO A 218 -8.39 -15.18 20.99
N LYS A 219 -9.38 -15.88 20.40
CA LYS A 219 -9.18 -17.16 19.69
C LYS A 219 -8.64 -16.97 18.27
N LEU A 220 -8.55 -15.73 17.77
CA LEU A 220 -8.03 -15.41 16.45
C LEU A 220 -6.66 -14.73 16.56
N THR A 221 -5.66 -15.30 15.89
CA THR A 221 -4.33 -14.72 15.69
C THR A 221 -4.27 -13.72 14.54
N ARG A 222 -5.23 -13.82 13.61
CA ARG A 222 -5.42 -12.89 12.49
C ARG A 222 -6.90 -12.62 12.29
N ALA A 223 -7.28 -11.36 12.06
CA ALA A 223 -8.65 -11.03 11.64
C ALA A 223 -8.83 -11.34 10.15
N GLY A 224 -10.06 -11.64 9.71
CA GLY A 224 -10.41 -11.52 8.30
C GLY A 224 -10.34 -10.04 7.92
N ALA A 225 -9.60 -9.70 6.87
CA ALA A 225 -9.41 -8.31 6.46
C ALA A 225 -9.54 -8.13 4.96
N PHE A 226 -10.40 -7.21 4.57
CA PHE A 226 -10.39 -6.58 3.26
C PHE A 226 -9.16 -5.67 3.15
N SER A 227 -8.59 -5.58 1.95
CA SER A 227 -7.45 -4.73 1.66
C SER A 227 -7.70 -3.94 0.39
N GLN A 228 -7.53 -2.62 0.45
CA GLN A 228 -7.52 -1.72 -0.70
C GLN A 228 -6.14 -1.08 -0.83
N PHE A 229 -5.72 -0.91 -2.08
CA PHE A 229 -4.40 -0.38 -2.41
C PHE A 229 -4.49 0.58 -3.60
N GLN A 230 -3.75 1.68 -3.55
CA GLN A 230 -3.67 2.70 -4.58
C GLN A 230 -2.22 3.14 -4.79
N ASN A 231 -1.83 3.28 -6.05
CA ASN A 231 -0.49 3.66 -6.46
C ASN A 231 -0.51 4.83 -7.44
N LEU A 232 0.49 5.70 -7.33
CA LEU A 232 0.88 6.61 -8.40
C LEU A 232 2.41 6.57 -8.53
N VAL A 233 2.89 5.87 -9.55
CA VAL A 233 4.31 5.51 -9.69
C VAL A 233 4.83 5.96 -11.05
N SER A 234 6.08 6.43 -11.13
CA SER A 234 6.78 6.66 -12.40
C SER A 234 6.61 5.47 -13.36
N TRP A 235 6.66 5.73 -14.68
CA TRP A 235 6.54 4.65 -15.67
C TRP A 235 7.57 3.54 -15.41
N HIS A 236 7.09 2.32 -15.15
CA HIS A 236 8.01 1.20 -15.07
C HIS A 236 8.68 0.98 -16.45
N PRO A 237 10.01 0.78 -16.52
CA PRO A 237 10.79 0.55 -17.74
C PRO A 237 10.14 -0.31 -18.83
N TRP A 238 9.54 -1.44 -18.45
CA TRP A 238 8.92 -2.37 -19.40
C TRP A 238 7.77 -1.76 -20.22
N PHE A 239 7.10 -0.70 -19.77
CA PHE A 239 6.03 -0.06 -20.54
C PHE A 239 6.52 0.70 -21.79
N GLY A 240 7.80 1.09 -21.88
CA GLY A 240 8.32 1.81 -23.07
C GLY A 240 7.85 3.27 -23.17
N LEU A 241 7.48 3.89 -22.05
CA LEU A 241 6.98 5.27 -21.96
C LEU A 241 8.08 6.27 -21.55
N GLY A 242 9.34 5.96 -21.81
CA GLY A 242 10.47 6.81 -21.48
C GLY A 242 10.36 8.20 -22.11
N GLY A 243 10.75 9.22 -21.34
CA GLY A 243 10.64 10.63 -21.74
C GLY A 243 9.21 11.19 -21.91
N LYS A 244 8.15 10.37 -21.82
CA LYS A 244 6.76 10.84 -21.90
C LYS A 244 6.26 11.33 -20.53
N PRO A 245 5.46 12.41 -20.48
CA PRO A 245 4.85 12.87 -19.25
C PRO A 245 3.90 11.80 -18.68
N GLY A 246 3.70 11.84 -17.37
CA GLY A 246 2.74 10.97 -16.68
C GLY A 246 3.34 9.90 -15.78
N ARG A 247 2.47 9.03 -15.27
CA ARG A 247 2.72 8.00 -14.27
C ARG A 247 1.71 6.86 -14.39
N THR A 248 2.06 5.66 -13.93
CA THR A 248 1.12 4.56 -13.75
C THR A 248 0.26 4.82 -12.52
N TYR A 249 -1.06 4.84 -12.70
CA TYR A 249 -2.03 4.82 -11.60
C TYR A 249 -2.48 3.37 -11.36
N GLY A 250 -2.35 2.88 -10.13
CA GLY A 250 -2.81 1.56 -9.72
C GLY A 250 -4.01 1.65 -8.78
N LYS A 251 -5.01 0.80 -8.98
CA LYS A 251 -6.13 0.59 -8.05
C LYS A 251 -6.33 -0.90 -7.82
N ALA A 252 -6.21 -1.34 -6.57
CA ALA A 252 -6.39 -2.73 -6.17
C ALA A 252 -7.43 -2.90 -5.08
N TYR A 253 -8.07 -4.06 -5.11
CA TYR A 253 -8.89 -4.60 -4.02
C TYR A 253 -8.49 -6.05 -3.77
N GLY A 254 -8.66 -6.51 -2.53
CA GLY A 254 -8.14 -7.79 -2.09
C GLY A 254 -8.64 -8.19 -0.71
N THR A 255 -8.19 -9.37 -0.25
CA THR A 255 -8.48 -9.88 1.09
C THR A 255 -7.39 -10.85 1.53
N LYS A 256 -7.23 -11.02 2.85
CA LYS A 256 -6.50 -12.16 3.40
C LYS A 256 -7.26 -13.45 3.10
N LEU A 257 -6.53 -14.46 2.61
CA LEU A 257 -7.04 -15.80 2.35
C LEU A 257 -6.76 -16.72 3.55
N LYS A 258 -7.61 -17.74 3.75
CA LYS A 258 -7.36 -18.81 4.73
C LYS A 258 -6.21 -19.70 4.27
N ASN A 259 -6.19 -20.04 2.98
CA ASN A 259 -5.19 -20.85 2.29
C ASN A 259 -5.14 -20.45 0.80
N LEU A 260 -4.28 -21.12 0.02
CA LEU A 260 -4.11 -20.84 -1.42
C LEU A 260 -5.23 -21.41 -2.31
N ASP A 261 -6.19 -22.15 -1.76
CA ASP A 261 -7.32 -22.71 -2.50
C ASP A 261 -8.49 -21.72 -2.62
N GLU A 262 -8.49 -20.66 -1.81
CA GLU A 262 -9.42 -19.51 -1.95
C GLU A 262 -8.99 -18.53 -3.06
N LEU A 263 -7.89 -18.77 -3.78
CA LEU A 263 -7.51 -17.99 -4.96
C LEU A 263 -8.55 -18.15 -6.08
N PRO A 264 -8.95 -17.06 -6.79
CA PRO A 264 -9.72 -17.19 -8.01
C PRO A 264 -9.00 -18.09 -9.02
N LYS A 265 -9.71 -19.06 -9.61
CA LYS A 265 -9.11 -20.10 -10.46
C LYS A 265 -8.25 -19.53 -11.60
N GLY A 266 -8.73 -18.49 -12.27
CA GLY A 266 -7.96 -17.82 -13.33
C GLY A 266 -6.69 -17.18 -12.79
N ALA A 267 -6.82 -16.33 -11.76
CA ALA A 267 -5.68 -15.74 -11.06
C ALA A 267 -4.62 -16.76 -10.63
N ARG A 268 -5.02 -17.90 -10.06
CA ARG A 268 -4.10 -18.99 -9.71
C ARG A 268 -3.34 -19.52 -10.92
N LEU A 269 -4.04 -19.87 -12.00
CA LEU A 269 -3.42 -20.35 -13.25
C LEU A 269 -2.44 -19.32 -13.85
N THR A 270 -2.75 -18.02 -13.76
CA THR A 270 -1.84 -16.96 -14.25
C THR A 270 -0.57 -16.83 -13.42
N LEU A 271 -0.67 -16.97 -12.09
CA LEU A 271 0.48 -17.00 -11.18
C LEU A 271 1.32 -18.27 -11.39
N GLU A 272 0.68 -19.44 -11.55
CA GLU A 272 1.37 -20.70 -11.83
C GLU A 272 2.11 -20.66 -13.19
N LYS A 273 1.59 -19.94 -14.19
CA LYS A 273 2.25 -19.72 -15.48
C LYS A 273 3.42 -18.73 -15.40
N GLN A 274 3.20 -17.54 -14.83
CA GLN A 274 4.12 -16.40 -14.97
C GLN A 274 5.08 -16.20 -13.78
N THR A 275 4.68 -16.59 -12.57
CA THR A 275 5.45 -16.38 -11.33
C THR A 275 5.40 -17.58 -10.37
N PRO A 276 5.62 -18.83 -10.84
CA PRO A 276 5.41 -20.05 -10.05
C PRO A 276 6.21 -20.13 -8.74
N GLU A 277 7.32 -19.40 -8.65
CA GLU A 277 8.15 -19.30 -7.44
C GLU A 277 7.39 -18.79 -6.19
N ILE A 278 6.30 -18.03 -6.36
CA ILE A 278 5.47 -17.58 -5.23
C ILE A 278 4.83 -18.75 -4.47
N PHE A 279 4.68 -19.93 -5.10
CA PHE A 279 4.18 -21.13 -4.45
C PHE A 279 5.27 -21.93 -3.73
N ASN A 280 6.53 -21.47 -3.73
CA ASN A 280 7.68 -22.14 -3.14
C ASN A 280 8.57 -21.20 -2.30
N VAL A 281 7.93 -20.33 -1.50
CA VAL A 281 8.61 -19.31 -0.65
C VAL A 281 9.55 -19.88 0.42
N ASP A 282 9.50 -21.19 0.70
CA ASP A 282 10.46 -21.84 1.60
C ASP A 282 11.85 -21.99 0.96
N ASN A 283 11.91 -22.13 -0.37
CA ASN A 283 13.17 -22.21 -1.12
C ASN A 283 13.63 -20.84 -1.67
N TRP A 284 12.77 -19.82 -1.63
CA TRP A 284 13.09 -18.47 -2.06
C TRP A 284 13.94 -17.72 -1.01
N THR A 285 15.26 -17.97 -1.03
CA THR A 285 16.19 -17.41 -0.04
C THR A 285 16.90 -16.11 -0.48
N LYS A 286 16.95 -15.83 -1.79
CA LYS A 286 17.65 -14.67 -2.36
C LYS A 286 16.67 -13.54 -2.70
N PRO A 287 16.96 -12.27 -2.35
CA PRO A 287 16.15 -11.14 -2.77
C PRO A 287 16.02 -11.04 -4.29
N ARG A 288 14.80 -10.86 -4.79
CA ARG A 288 14.50 -10.44 -6.16
C ARG A 288 14.48 -8.92 -6.23
N LEU A 289 15.20 -8.36 -7.20
CA LEU A 289 15.45 -6.92 -7.34
C LEU A 289 15.07 -6.46 -8.76
N ASP A 290 13.88 -5.88 -8.86
CA ASP A 290 13.20 -5.48 -10.09
C ASP A 290 14.11 -4.76 -11.12
N PHE A 291 14.61 -3.57 -10.79
CA PHE A 291 15.47 -2.78 -11.70
C PHE A 291 16.76 -3.52 -12.14
N PRO A 292 17.61 -4.05 -11.23
CA PRO A 292 18.80 -4.81 -11.63
C PRO A 292 18.49 -5.98 -12.55
N GLU A 293 17.44 -6.74 -12.27
CA GLU A 293 17.05 -7.91 -13.06
C GLU A 293 16.46 -7.52 -14.42
N TYR A 294 15.61 -6.49 -14.48
CA TYR A 294 15.08 -5.96 -15.73
C TYR A 294 16.19 -5.48 -16.67
N MET A 295 17.19 -4.76 -16.13
CA MET A 295 18.35 -4.31 -16.91
C MET A 295 19.19 -5.48 -17.44
N ALA A 296 19.39 -6.54 -16.64
CA ALA A 296 20.10 -7.74 -17.05
C ALA A 296 19.33 -8.50 -18.16
N TRP A 297 18.02 -8.69 -17.99
CA TRP A 297 17.13 -9.31 -18.97
C TRP A 297 17.09 -8.52 -20.29
N ARG A 298 16.95 -7.20 -20.24
CA ARG A 298 16.96 -6.32 -21.42
C ARG A 298 18.27 -6.45 -22.19
N LYS A 299 19.41 -6.48 -21.49
CA LYS A 299 20.73 -6.68 -22.09
C LYS A 299 20.83 -8.05 -22.79
N ALA A 300 20.32 -9.11 -22.15
CA ALA A 300 20.31 -10.47 -22.71
C ALA A 300 19.39 -10.64 -23.92
N LYS A 301 18.40 -9.75 -24.14
CA LYS A 301 17.58 -9.71 -25.35
C LYS A 301 18.14 -8.83 -26.48
N GLN A 302 19.23 -8.10 -26.23
CA GLN A 302 19.82 -7.14 -27.18
C GLN A 302 21.17 -7.60 -27.77
N GLY A 303 21.73 -8.71 -27.28
CA GLY A 303 22.93 -9.37 -27.82
C GLY A 303 22.60 -10.76 -28.33
#